data_AF-A0A7W1CPZ9-F1
#
_entry.id   AF-A0A7W1CPZ9-F1
#
_cell.length_a   1.000
_cell.length_b   1.000
_cell.length_c   1.000
_cell.angle_alpha   90.00
_cell.angle_beta   90.00
_cell.angle_gamma   90.00
#
_symmetry.space_group_name_H-M   'P 1'
#
loop_
_entity.id
_entity.type
_entity.pdbx_description
1 polymer ?
#
loop_
_entity_poly.entity_id
_entity_poly.type
_entity_poly.pdbx_seq_one_letter_code
_entity_poly.pdbx_strand_id
1 'polypeptide(L)' 'MRVAGLVLAAGGGTRLGRPKALADIGGQRLVDRAVSTLAAGGADPVFVVVGAAPVGHVEAFVVSNN' A
#
# COMPACT_ATOMS: atom_id res chain seq x y z
N MET A 1 1.23 8.58 22.59
CA MET A 1 0.14 8.69 21.60
C MET A 1 0.47 7.75 20.45
N ARG A 2 -0.48 6.96 19.92
CA ARG A 2 -0.25 6.09 18.76
C ARG A 2 -0.79 6.76 17.50
N VAL A 3 -0.05 6.66 16.39
CA VAL A 3 -0.42 7.23 15.09
C VAL A 3 -0.63 6.09 14.12
N ALA A 4 -1.82 6.01 13.52
CA ALA A 4 -2.10 5.04 12.47
C ALA A 4 -1.55 5.51 11.12
N GLY A 5 -0.99 4.58 10.34
CA GLY A 5 -0.56 4.82 8.97
C GLY A 5 -1.61 4.31 7.97
N LEU A 6 -1.78 5.02 6.85
CA LEU A 6 -2.72 4.65 5.79
C LEU A 6 -2.05 4.74 4.41
N VAL A 7 -2.04 3.63 3.67
CA VAL A 7 -1.62 3.57 2.28
C VAL A 7 -2.86 3.47 1.39
N LEU A 8 -3.09 4.48 0.56
CA LEU A 8 -4.18 4.49 -0.42
C LEU A 8 -3.72 3.82 -1.71
N ALA A 9 -4.01 2.52 -1.84
CA ALA A 9 -3.56 1.65 -2.94
C ALA A 9 -4.71 1.19 -3.87
N ALA A 10 -5.87 1.87 -3.82
CA ALA A 10 -7.07 1.45 -4.54
C ALA A 10 -7.13 1.89 -6.03
N GLY A 11 -6.23 2.77 -6.48
CA GLY A 11 -6.29 3.36 -7.82
C GLY A 11 -5.75 2.46 -8.93
N GLY A 12 -6.44 2.44 -10.08
CA GLY A 12 -6.08 1.63 -11.26
C GLY A 12 -4.85 2.12 -12.06
N GLY A 13 -4.34 3.33 -11.79
CA GLY A 13 -3.09 3.82 -12.38
C GLY A 13 -3.11 4.05 -13.90
N THR A 14 -4.18 4.67 -14.44
CA THR A 14 -4.40 4.87 -15.89
C THR A 14 -3.22 5.49 -16.63
N ARG A 15 -2.58 6.53 -16.07
CA ARG A 15 -1.38 7.15 -16.66
C ARG A 15 -0.17 6.20 -16.75
N LEU A 16 -0.06 5.27 -15.81
CA LEU A 16 1.00 4.27 -15.76
C LEU A 16 0.61 2.99 -16.54
N GLY A 17 -0.65 2.85 -16.94
CA GLY A 17 -1.20 1.66 -17.60
C GLY A 17 -1.42 0.45 -16.67
N ARG A 18 -1.11 0.56 -15.37
CA ARG A 18 -1.27 -0.52 -14.37
C ARG A 18 -1.45 0.03 -12.96
N PRO A 19 -2.09 -0.73 -12.04
CA PRO A 19 -2.20 -0.35 -10.63
C PRO A 19 -0.83 -0.05 -10.02
N LYS A 20 -0.65 1.19 -9.53
CA LYS A 20 0.65 1.66 -9.02
C LYS A 20 1.13 0.85 -7.81
N ALA A 21 0.21 0.33 -7.00
CA ALA A 21 0.51 -0.51 -5.84
C ALA A 21 1.37 -1.74 -6.20
N LEU A 22 1.17 -2.30 -7.41
CA LEU A 22 1.87 -3.49 -7.91
C LEU A 22 3.13 -3.17 -8.71
N ALA A 23 3.43 -1.89 -8.96
CA ALA A 23 4.64 -1.53 -9.68
C ALA A 23 5.87 -1.86 -8.83
N ASP A 24 6.83 -2.55 -9.42
CA ASP A 24 8.12 -2.85 -8.82
C ASP A 24 9.14 -1.75 -9.15
N ILE A 25 9.88 -1.30 -8.14
CA ILE A 25 11.05 -0.44 -8.29
C ILE A 25 12.19 -0.99 -7.44
N GLY A 26 13.20 -1.56 -8.09
CA GLY A 26 14.38 -2.09 -7.40
C GLY A 26 14.10 -3.39 -6.64
N GLY A 27 13.21 -4.24 -7.16
CA GLY A 27 12.87 -5.54 -6.55
C GLY A 27 11.86 -5.45 -5.41
N GLN A 28 11.21 -4.29 -5.23
CA GLN A 28 10.19 -4.08 -4.22
C GLN A 28 8.96 -3.40 -4.83
N ARG A 29 7.77 -3.93 -4.51
CA ARG A 29 6.51 -3.31 -4.91
C ARG A 29 6.30 -2.00 -4.16
N LEU A 30 5.70 -1.01 -4.83
CA LEU A 30 5.45 0.29 -4.22
C LEU A 30 4.54 0.21 -2.98
N VAL A 31 3.62 -0.75 -2.91
CA VAL A 31 2.80 -0.98 -1.70
C VAL A 31 3.65 -1.43 -0.52
N ASP A 32 4.58 -2.39 -0.72
CA ASP A 32 5.47 -2.87 0.33
C ASP A 32 6.40 -1.76 0.83
N ARG A 33 6.89 -0.94 -0.12
CA ARG A 33 7.74 0.19 0.20
C ARG A 33 6.99 1.25 1.01
N ALA A 34 5.73 1.53 0.68
CA ALA A 34 4.90 2.49 1.41
C ALA A 34 4.61 2.00 2.84
N VAL A 35 4.25 0.72 3.00
CA VAL A 35 4.04 0.10 4.32
C VAL A 35 5.31 0.17 5.16
N SER A 36 6.45 -0.26 4.61
CA SER A 36 7.74 -0.21 5.30
C SER A 36 8.13 1.22 5.69
N THR A 37 7.87 2.20 4.83
CA THR A 37 8.15 3.62 5.11
C THR A 37 7.32 4.13 6.29
N LEU A 38 6.02 3.82 6.33
CA LEU A 38 5.15 4.23 7.44
C LEU A 38 5.54 3.56 8.76
N ALA A 39 5.80 2.24 8.71
CA ALA A 39 6.24 1.49 9.89
C ALA A 39 7.58 2.00 10.43
N ALA A 40 8.57 2.25 9.56
CA ALA A 40 9.86 2.83 9.95
C ALA A 40 9.72 4.24 10.53
N GLY A 41 8.69 5.00 10.12
CA GLY A 41 8.33 6.29 10.69
C GLY A 41 7.62 6.22 12.05
N GLY A 42 7.37 5.02 12.59
CA GLY A 42 6.70 4.81 13.88
C GLY A 42 5.17 4.75 13.80
N ALA A 43 4.60 4.63 12.60
CA ALA A 43 3.16 4.40 12.46
C ALA A 43 2.80 2.98 12.89
N ASP A 44 1.88 2.88 13.85
CA ASP A 44 1.38 1.61 14.39
C ASP A 44 -0.07 1.79 14.87
N PRO A 45 -1.07 1.16 14.23
CA PRO A 45 -0.96 0.19 13.12
C PRO A 45 -0.85 0.83 11.72
N VAL A 46 -0.53 0.03 10.69
CA VAL A 46 -0.56 0.42 9.27
C VAL A 46 -1.69 -0.29 8.53
N PHE A 47 -2.47 0.45 7.74
CA PHE A 47 -3.54 -0.04 6.87
C PHE A 47 -3.23 0.20 5.39
N VAL A 48 -3.64 -0.73 4.53
CA VAL A 48 -3.57 -0.62 3.07
C VAL A 48 -4.98 -0.74 2.51
N VAL A 49 -5.46 0.32 1.87
CA VAL A 49 -6.77 0.32 1.21
C VAL A 49 -6.60 -0.13 -0.24
N VAL A 50 -7.30 -1.20 -0.63
CA VAL A 50 -7.26 -1.80 -1.98
C VAL A 50 -8.57 -1.60 -2.73
N GLY A 51 -8.55 -1.71 -4.05
CA GLY A 51 -9.73 -1.49 -4.90
C GLY A 51 -9.54 -2.09 -6.28
N ALA A 52 -8.98 -1.31 -7.22
CA ALA A 52 -8.85 -1.71 -8.63
C ALA A 52 -8.08 -3.02 -8.88
N ALA A 53 -7.23 -3.47 -7.95
CA ALA A 53 -6.57 -4.76 -8.01
C ALA A 53 -6.19 -5.25 -6.59
N PRO A 54 -6.14 -6.58 -6.37
CA PRO A 54 -5.60 -7.14 -5.14
C PRO A 54 -4.09 -6.93 -5.07
N VAL A 55 -3.57 -6.67 -3.87
CA VAL A 55 -2.12 -6.48 -3.63
C VAL A 55 -1.44 -7.74 -3.09
N GLY A 56 -2.17 -8.83 -2.87
CA GLY A 56 -1.63 -10.03 -2.23
C GLY A 56 -1.16 -9.76 -0.79
N HIS A 57 -0.19 -10.54 -0.33
CA HIS A 57 0.39 -10.38 1.01
C HIS A 57 1.12 -9.04 1.14
N VAL A 58 0.90 -8.34 2.25
CA VAL A 58 1.62 -7.14 2.68
C VAL A 58 1.69 -7.16 4.22
N GLU A 59 2.75 -6.61 4.79
CA GLU A 59 2.97 -6.52 6.25
C GLU A 59 2.10 -5.40 6.89
N ALA A 60 0.80 -5.42 6.64
CA ALA A 60 -0.16 -4.41 7.08
C ALA A 60 -1.60 -4.96 7.02
N PHE A 61 -2.53 -4.28 7.69
CA PHE A 61 -3.96 -4.60 7.59
C PHE A 61 -4.51 -4.19 6.22
N VAL A 62 -5.03 -5.15 5.44
CA VAL A 62 -5.64 -4.87 4.14
C VAL A 62 -7.14 -4.60 4.30
N VAL A 63 -7.59 -3.49 3.73
CA VAL A 63 -9.00 -3.06 3.76
C VAL A 63 -9.49 -2.89 2.31
N SER A 64 -10.57 -3.57 1.93
CA SER A 64 -11.16 -3.41 0.61
C SER A 64 -12.06 -2.18 0.52
N ASN A 65 -11.88 -1.38 -0.53
CA ASN A 65 -12.76 -0.28 -0.93
C ASN A 65 -13.62 -0.76 -2.11
N ASN A 66 -14.77 -1.35 -1.77
CA ASN A 66 -15.76 -1.87 -2.71
C ASN A 66 -16.77 -0.79 -3.10
#